data_AF-A0A4P6ZEX7-F1
#
_entry.id   AF-A0A4P6ZEX7-F1
#
_cell.length_a   1.000
_cell.length_b   1.000
_cell.length_c   1.000
_cell.angle_alpha   90.00
_cell.angle_beta   90.00
_cell.angle_gamma   90.00
#
_symmetry.space_group_name_H-M   'P 1'
#
loop_
_entity.id
_entity.type
_entity.pdbx_description
1 polymer ?
#
loop_
_entity_poly.entity_id
_entity_poly.type
_entity_poly.pdbx_seq_one_letter_code
_entity_poly.pdbx_strand_id
1 'polypeptide(L)'
;MNKTLLFISILWTAIYSAQPVKVTSWAPGWAGVQNYNGLQVNNHSVIFLELQDSQGNQMKEWTLSFRVNGNITNGSKNFPPSSLKFQFSYLTSNGPNSDGVYPTPGNMGLITSPVPFPALNTTDLVKNSKYSFQVNNKYFSTNLNYHLIIDGGAYLQEYYSAQNYVINLMIELKNAKGELQASAPLRFEMQIMPSGPPPNSPTYGIQFDQTAKNVLLEFKTANDYANGVSKTLIKAFSTFSNTPYVVRVNTLNTNLISSTNKTLPVNAVKLSVRDSQTQTVTGTVNLSSSQQNVLTSGLHSTAKFFDTIYSTQAGDPTFFNKSSEQYSGTLVYTMIPQ
;
A
#
# COMPACT_ATOMS: atom_id res chain seq x y z
N MET A 1 44.58 68.58 -14.15
CA MET A 1 44.78 67.73 -12.96
C MET A 1 43.55 67.84 -12.08
N ASN A 2 42.91 66.68 -11.81
CA ASN A 2 41.98 66.27 -10.74
C ASN A 2 40.85 67.24 -10.36
N LYS A 3 39.55 67.03 -10.70
CA LYS A 3 38.65 65.86 -10.51
C LYS A 3 38.65 65.28 -9.09
N THR A 4 37.71 65.75 -8.25
CA THR A 4 36.88 64.87 -7.39
C THR A 4 35.69 65.63 -6.81
N LEU A 5 34.52 65.46 -7.45
CA LEU A 5 33.21 65.55 -6.83
C LEU A 5 33.05 64.37 -5.86
N LEU A 6 32.51 64.60 -4.66
CA LEU A 6 32.00 63.53 -3.80
C LEU A 6 30.55 63.84 -3.46
N PHE A 7 29.68 63.41 -4.36
CA PHE A 7 28.25 63.22 -4.13
C PHE A 7 28.09 62.02 -3.19
N ILE A 8 27.59 62.24 -1.98
CA ILE A 8 27.09 61.17 -1.12
C ILE A 8 25.66 60.87 -1.60
N SER A 9 25.53 59.93 -2.54
CA SER A 9 24.25 59.33 -2.89
C SER A 9 23.97 58.18 -1.94
N ILE A 10 23.00 58.38 -1.06
CA ILE A 10 22.40 57.35 -0.21
C ILE A 10 21.77 56.28 -1.13
N LEU A 11 22.45 55.13 -1.26
CA LEU A 11 21.90 53.91 -1.84
C LEU A 11 20.94 53.29 -0.81
N TRP A 12 19.67 53.69 -0.87
CA TRP A 12 18.58 52.86 -0.36
C TRP A 12 18.39 51.70 -1.33
N THR A 13 19.19 50.63 -1.17
CA THR A 13 18.81 49.33 -1.69
C THR A 13 17.66 48.83 -0.84
N ALA A 14 16.43 49.08 -1.28
CA ALA A 14 15.28 48.32 -0.81
C ALA A 14 15.51 46.87 -1.23
N ILE A 15 16.01 46.05 -0.29
CA ILE A 15 16.03 44.60 -0.42
C ILE A 15 14.56 44.18 -0.31
N TYR A 16 13.86 44.15 -1.43
CA TYR A 16 12.53 43.55 -1.50
C TYR A 16 12.71 42.04 -1.35
N SER A 17 12.46 41.53 -0.15
CA SER A 17 12.44 40.09 0.10
C SER A 17 11.32 39.44 -0.72
N ALA A 18 11.64 38.39 -1.49
CA ALA A 18 10.62 37.54 -2.11
C ALA A 18 9.68 36.99 -1.02
N GLN A 19 8.36 37.00 -1.28
CA GLN A 19 7.40 36.51 -0.30
C GLN A 19 7.39 34.97 -0.27
N PRO A 20 7.45 34.31 0.90
CA PRO A 20 7.55 32.86 0.96
C PRO A 20 6.26 32.16 0.52
N VAL A 21 6.38 30.94 -0.01
CA VAL A 21 5.22 30.03 -0.20
C VAL A 21 4.58 29.76 1.15
N LYS A 22 3.25 29.81 1.21
CA LYS A 22 2.51 29.55 2.45
C LYS A 22 1.74 28.24 2.36
N VAL A 23 1.72 27.54 3.49
CA VAL A 23 0.88 26.37 3.72
C VAL A 23 -0.04 26.71 4.88
N THR A 24 -1.32 26.37 4.76
CA THR A 24 -2.29 26.40 5.85
C THR A 24 -3.11 25.13 5.79
N SER A 25 -3.67 24.70 6.91
CA SER A 25 -4.51 23.51 6.94
C SER A 25 -5.60 23.63 7.99
N TRP A 26 -6.74 23.00 7.73
CA TRP A 26 -7.86 22.95 8.66
C TRP A 26 -8.71 21.70 8.44
N ALA A 27 -9.57 21.40 9.41
CA ALA A 27 -10.59 20.36 9.34
C ALA A 27 -11.83 20.82 10.14
N PRO A 28 -13.05 20.34 9.84
CA PRO A 28 -14.27 20.65 10.59
C PRO A 28 -14.29 20.02 11.98
N GLY A 29 -13.21 19.35 12.39
CA GLY A 29 -12.81 19.21 13.79
C GLY A 29 -13.19 17.89 14.46
N TRP A 30 -14.08 17.08 13.89
CA TRP A 30 -14.57 15.87 14.56
C TRP A 30 -14.89 14.68 13.65
N ALA A 31 -14.53 13.48 14.11
CA ALA A 31 -14.85 12.20 13.47
C ALA A 31 -15.31 11.15 14.51
N GLY A 32 -16.53 10.62 14.40
CA GLY A 32 -17.09 9.66 15.37
C GLY A 32 -17.33 8.27 14.79
N VAL A 33 -16.58 7.27 15.28
CA VAL A 33 -16.77 5.86 14.90
C VAL A 33 -17.86 5.24 15.76
N GLN A 34 -18.97 4.85 15.13
CA GLN A 34 -20.18 4.35 15.81
C GLN A 34 -20.43 2.84 15.63
N ASN A 35 -19.61 2.17 14.83
CA ASN A 35 -19.66 0.73 14.60
C ASN A 35 -18.27 0.19 14.19
N TYR A 36 -18.13 -1.13 14.16
CA TYR A 36 -16.84 -1.77 13.82
C TYR A 36 -16.49 -1.78 12.33
N ASN A 37 -17.30 -1.21 11.44
CA ASN A 37 -16.94 -1.08 10.02
C ASN A 37 -15.98 0.08 9.76
N GLY A 38 -15.65 0.85 10.79
CA GLY A 38 -14.80 2.04 10.69
C GLY A 38 -15.62 3.27 10.31
N LEU A 39 -14.96 4.27 9.73
CA LEU A 39 -15.60 5.52 9.34
C LEU A 39 -14.85 6.16 8.17
N GLN A 40 -15.59 6.67 7.19
CA GLN A 40 -15.06 7.63 6.24
C GLN A 40 -15.78 8.97 6.42
N VAL A 41 -15.02 10.02 6.74
CA VAL A 41 -15.53 11.39 6.78
C VAL A 41 -15.16 12.09 5.48
N ASN A 42 -16.18 12.43 4.69
CA ASN A 42 -15.94 13.03 3.38
C ASN A 42 -15.45 14.47 3.50
N ASN A 43 -14.45 14.87 2.71
CA ASN A 43 -13.93 16.24 2.65
C ASN A 43 -13.56 16.80 4.02
N HIS A 44 -12.97 15.95 4.87
CA HIS A 44 -12.65 16.29 6.24
C HIS A 44 -11.48 17.27 6.33
N SER A 45 -10.38 17.03 5.63
CA SER A 45 -9.19 17.87 5.79
C SER A 45 -8.91 18.69 4.55
N VAL A 46 -8.50 19.94 4.75
CA VAL A 46 -8.06 20.83 3.68
C VAL A 46 -6.62 21.24 3.93
N ILE A 47 -5.79 21.15 2.88
CA ILE A 47 -4.47 21.76 2.83
C ILE A 47 -4.52 22.86 1.78
N PHE A 48 -4.30 24.09 2.21
CA PHE A 48 -4.25 25.27 1.36
C PHE A 48 -2.81 25.65 1.09
N LEU A 49 -2.48 25.77 -0.19
CA LEU A 49 -1.20 26.25 -0.67
C LEU A 49 -1.43 27.61 -1.31
N GLU A 50 -0.69 28.61 -0.86
CA GLU A 50 -0.77 29.97 -1.38
C GLU A 50 0.61 30.44 -1.83
N LEU A 51 0.64 31.03 -3.03
CA LEU A 51 1.78 31.72 -3.58
C LEU A 51 1.36 33.14 -3.97
N GLN A 52 1.99 34.12 -3.34
CA GLN A 52 1.86 35.52 -3.69
C GLN A 52 3.24 36.03 -4.05
N ASP A 53 3.37 36.73 -5.17
CA ASP A 53 4.69 37.16 -5.59
C ASP A 53 4.73 38.35 -6.55
N SER A 54 5.71 39.22 -6.33
CA SER A 54 6.11 40.36 -7.15
C SER A 54 7.51 40.21 -7.77
N GLN A 55 8.22 39.07 -7.59
CA GLN A 55 9.67 38.90 -7.87
C GLN A 55 10.10 37.52 -8.46
N GLY A 56 9.23 36.54 -8.62
CA GLY A 56 9.45 35.25 -9.31
C GLY A 56 9.91 34.03 -8.47
N ASN A 57 9.32 33.73 -7.32
CA ASN A 57 9.50 32.48 -6.58
C ASN A 57 9.24 31.29 -7.50
N GLN A 58 10.25 30.42 -7.64
CA GLN A 58 10.16 29.19 -8.42
C GLN A 58 10.48 28.00 -7.53
N MET A 59 9.51 27.11 -7.37
CA MET A 59 9.74 25.81 -6.79
C MET A 59 9.32 24.73 -7.78
N LYS A 60 10.30 23.98 -8.27
CA LYS A 60 10.14 22.78 -9.11
C LYS A 60 10.40 21.55 -8.26
N GLU A 61 9.77 20.44 -8.62
CA GLU A 61 9.96 19.14 -7.97
C GLU A 61 9.73 19.18 -6.45
N TRP A 62 8.79 20.01 -6.03
CA TRP A 62 8.42 20.12 -4.62
C TRP A 62 7.67 18.88 -4.15
N THR A 63 7.72 18.66 -2.84
CA THR A 63 7.07 17.53 -2.16
C THR A 63 6.20 18.09 -1.05
N LEU A 64 4.95 17.63 -0.99
CA LEU A 64 4.04 17.90 0.12
C LEU A 64 3.88 16.60 0.90
N SER A 65 4.17 16.65 2.19
CA SER A 65 4.05 15.50 3.08
C SER A 65 3.39 15.89 4.39
N PHE A 66 3.04 14.88 5.18
CA PHE A 66 2.59 15.06 6.55
C PHE A 66 3.24 14.05 7.47
N ARG A 67 3.27 14.36 8.76
CA ARG A 67 3.62 13.43 9.83
C ARG A 67 2.68 13.60 11.01
N VAL A 68 2.53 12.55 11.79
CA VAL A 68 1.86 12.63 13.09
C VAL A 68 2.81 13.35 14.06
N ASN A 69 2.29 14.31 14.80
CA ASN A 69 3.04 15.13 15.75
C ASN A 69 2.68 14.74 17.18
N GLY A 70 3.33 13.69 17.68
CA GLY A 70 3.08 13.09 18.99
C GLY A 70 2.12 11.91 18.94
N ASN A 71 1.65 11.46 20.12
CA ASN A 71 0.70 10.35 20.19
C ASN A 71 -0.72 10.82 19.88
N ILE A 72 -1.51 9.95 19.24
CA ILE A 72 -2.96 10.14 19.14
C ILE A 72 -3.57 9.58 20.41
N THR A 73 -3.93 10.46 21.35
CA THR A 73 -4.31 10.04 22.71
C THR A 73 -5.59 10.72 23.18
N ASN A 74 -6.36 10.01 24.00
CA ASN A 74 -7.46 10.57 24.79
C ASN A 74 -7.05 10.82 26.26
N GLY A 75 -5.75 10.76 26.56
CA GLY A 75 -5.19 10.89 27.92
C GLY A 75 -4.99 9.55 28.64
N SER A 76 -5.64 8.47 28.20
CA SER A 76 -5.50 7.13 28.80
C SER A 76 -4.98 6.08 27.83
N LYS A 77 -5.40 6.14 26.57
CA LYS A 77 -5.05 5.18 25.51
C LYS A 77 -4.40 5.91 24.35
N ASN A 78 -3.52 5.22 23.63
CA ASN A 78 -2.91 5.71 22.40
C ASN A 78 -3.50 4.96 21.20
N PHE A 79 -4.21 5.65 20.34
CA PHE A 79 -4.79 5.07 19.12
C PHE A 79 -3.70 4.85 18.07
N PRO A 80 -3.72 3.72 17.33
CA PRO A 80 -2.71 3.40 16.33
C PRO A 80 -2.82 4.34 15.12
N PRO A 81 -1.78 5.14 14.79
CA PRO A 81 -1.85 6.02 13.64
C PRO A 81 -2.09 5.30 12.32
N SER A 82 -1.52 4.10 12.14
CA SER A 82 -1.64 3.32 10.90
C SER A 82 -3.08 2.92 10.54
N SER A 83 -4.02 3.03 11.48
CA SER A 83 -5.45 2.79 11.26
C SER A 83 -6.20 4.03 10.74
N LEU A 84 -5.50 5.16 10.57
CA LEU A 84 -6.01 6.38 9.94
C LEU A 84 -5.39 6.56 8.57
N LYS A 85 -6.18 7.03 7.60
CA LYS A 85 -5.72 7.33 6.24
C LYS A 85 -6.29 8.65 5.75
N PHE A 86 -5.50 9.35 4.94
CA PHE A 86 -6.00 10.39 4.06
C PHE A 86 -6.21 9.84 2.66
N GLN A 87 -7.34 10.15 2.05
CA GLN A 87 -7.58 9.88 0.64
C GLN A 87 -7.89 11.19 -0.06
N PHE A 88 -7.16 11.49 -1.12
CA PHE A 88 -7.44 12.69 -1.93
C PHE A 88 -8.87 12.63 -2.48
N SER A 89 -9.58 13.75 -2.39
CA SER A 89 -10.93 13.89 -2.92
C SER A 89 -10.91 14.72 -4.19
N TYR A 90 -10.64 16.02 -4.06
CA TYR A 90 -10.58 16.95 -5.17
C TYR A 90 -9.70 18.16 -4.81
N LEU A 91 -9.36 18.93 -5.83
CA LEU A 91 -8.69 20.21 -5.65
C LEU A 91 -9.50 21.34 -6.27
N THR A 92 -9.36 22.54 -5.72
CA THR A 92 -9.85 23.79 -6.31
C THR A 92 -8.72 24.79 -6.33
N SER A 93 -8.61 25.57 -7.40
CA SER A 93 -7.47 26.50 -7.52
C SER A 93 -7.89 27.84 -8.09
N ASN A 94 -7.20 28.88 -7.67
CA ASN A 94 -7.33 30.22 -8.19
C ASN A 94 -6.05 30.57 -8.96
N GLY A 95 -6.18 30.67 -10.28
CA GLY A 95 -5.09 31.03 -11.20
C GLY A 95 -4.23 29.85 -11.68
N PRO A 96 -3.61 29.97 -12.87
CA PRO A 96 -2.58 29.06 -13.36
C PRO A 96 -1.19 29.47 -12.83
N ASN A 97 -0.18 28.63 -13.08
CA ASN A 97 1.23 29.04 -12.93
C ASN A 97 1.66 30.06 -14.02
N SER A 98 2.92 30.48 -13.99
CA SER A 98 3.49 31.42 -14.95
C SER A 98 3.46 30.94 -16.40
N ASP A 99 3.44 29.62 -16.63
CA ASP A 99 3.34 29.01 -17.97
C ASP A 99 1.89 28.89 -18.46
N GLY A 100 0.91 29.38 -17.70
CA GLY A 100 -0.52 29.29 -18.05
C GLY A 100 -1.14 27.92 -17.79
N VAL A 101 -0.45 27.03 -17.08
CA VAL A 101 -0.94 25.69 -16.75
C VAL A 101 -1.73 25.74 -15.44
N TYR A 102 -2.94 25.20 -15.46
CA TYR A 102 -3.74 25.02 -14.24
C TYR A 102 -3.33 23.73 -13.51
N PRO A 103 -3.34 23.72 -12.17
CA PRO A 103 -3.05 22.52 -11.41
C PRO A 103 -4.14 21.46 -11.61
N THR A 104 -3.72 20.22 -11.76
CA THR A 104 -4.59 19.03 -11.80
C THR A 104 -3.99 17.96 -10.91
N PRO A 105 -4.76 16.96 -10.46
CA PRO A 105 -4.21 15.85 -9.68
C PRO A 105 -3.04 15.16 -10.38
N GLY A 106 -3.15 14.97 -11.70
CA GLY A 106 -2.12 14.33 -12.51
C GLY A 106 -0.85 15.16 -12.63
N ASN A 107 -0.93 16.45 -12.96
CA ASN A 107 0.28 17.26 -13.15
C ASN A 107 0.98 17.61 -11.84
N MET A 108 0.25 17.70 -10.73
CA MET A 108 0.83 17.89 -9.40
C MET A 108 1.47 16.60 -8.89
N GLY A 109 1.11 15.43 -9.41
CA GLY A 109 1.57 14.15 -8.86
C GLY A 109 0.94 13.84 -7.51
N LEU A 110 -0.34 14.19 -7.34
CA LEU A 110 -1.12 13.86 -6.15
C LEU A 110 -1.30 12.35 -6.02
N ILE A 111 -1.04 11.83 -4.82
CA ILE A 111 -1.35 10.44 -4.49
C ILE A 111 -2.85 10.34 -4.22
N THR A 112 -3.56 9.62 -5.08
CA THR A 112 -5.03 9.51 -5.02
C THR A 112 -5.54 8.28 -4.26
N SER A 113 -4.68 7.27 -4.09
CA SER A 113 -4.96 6.13 -3.21
C SER A 113 -4.94 6.53 -1.73
N PRO A 114 -5.66 5.84 -0.83
CA PRO A 114 -5.56 6.07 0.61
C PRO A 114 -4.11 5.98 1.12
N VAL A 115 -3.67 7.01 1.82
CA VAL A 115 -2.34 7.17 2.39
C VAL A 115 -2.43 7.02 3.92
N PRO A 116 -1.85 5.97 4.52
CA PRO A 116 -1.90 5.76 5.96
C PRO A 116 -1.10 6.79 6.73
N PHE A 117 -1.50 7.08 7.96
CA PHE A 117 -0.76 7.99 8.81
C PHE A 117 0.50 7.27 9.31
N PRO A 118 1.68 7.92 9.23
CA PRO A 118 2.92 7.32 9.66
C PRO A 118 3.05 7.31 11.18
N ALA A 119 3.60 6.23 11.74
CA ALA A 119 3.86 6.15 13.18
C ALA A 119 5.04 7.03 13.62
N LEU A 120 6.10 7.15 12.80
CA LEU A 120 7.36 7.83 13.19
C LEU A 120 7.96 8.74 12.09
N ASN A 121 7.54 8.59 10.84
CA ASN A 121 8.15 9.26 9.68
C ASN A 121 7.20 10.26 9.01
N THR A 122 7.67 10.92 7.95
CA THR A 122 6.79 11.68 7.04
C THR A 122 6.23 10.75 5.96
N THR A 123 5.05 11.08 5.46
CA THR A 123 4.43 10.39 4.32
C THR A 123 3.98 11.42 3.29
N ASP A 124 4.33 11.14 2.03
CA ASP A 124 4.05 12.05 0.92
C ASP A 124 2.56 12.03 0.57
N LEU A 125 2.03 13.21 0.27
CA LEU A 125 0.73 13.42 -0.39
C LEU A 125 0.93 13.83 -1.85
N VAL A 126 2.06 14.48 -2.13
CA VAL A 126 2.58 14.80 -3.45
C VAL A 126 4.08 14.52 -3.42
N LYS A 127 4.58 13.76 -4.40
CA LYS A 127 5.98 13.40 -4.50
C LYS A 127 6.61 13.97 -5.77
N ASN A 128 7.64 14.81 -5.62
CA ASN A 128 8.41 15.38 -6.73
C ASN A 128 7.52 15.96 -7.86
N SER A 129 6.65 16.89 -7.49
CA SER A 129 5.64 17.47 -8.39
C SER A 129 6.21 17.96 -9.71
N LYS A 130 5.54 17.61 -10.81
CA LYS A 130 5.84 18.15 -12.15
C LYS A 130 5.18 19.50 -12.39
N TYR A 131 4.21 19.88 -11.56
CA TYR A 131 3.62 21.21 -11.56
C TYR A 131 4.54 22.19 -10.84
N SER A 132 5.10 23.15 -11.57
CA SER A 132 5.95 24.16 -10.97
C SER A 132 5.12 25.22 -10.24
N PHE A 133 5.48 25.46 -8.99
CA PHE A 133 5.09 26.65 -8.24
C PHE A 133 5.97 27.82 -8.68
N GLN A 134 5.67 28.32 -9.88
CA GLN A 134 6.26 29.51 -10.46
C GLN A 134 5.12 30.48 -10.74
N VAL A 135 5.12 31.64 -10.09
CA VAL A 135 4.03 32.61 -10.19
C VAL A 135 4.65 34.00 -10.26
N ASN A 136 4.72 34.59 -11.45
CA ASN A 136 5.35 35.90 -11.67
C ASN A 136 4.29 36.99 -11.73
N ASN A 137 4.30 37.94 -10.80
CA ASN A 137 3.32 39.04 -10.70
C ASN A 137 1.86 38.56 -10.73
N LYS A 138 1.62 37.40 -10.11
CA LYS A 138 0.31 36.75 -10.09
C LYS A 138 0.03 36.22 -8.69
N TYR A 139 -1.25 36.02 -8.42
CA TYR A 139 -1.74 35.29 -7.27
C TYR A 139 -2.05 33.85 -7.69
N PHE A 140 -1.59 32.88 -6.92
CA PHE A 140 -1.98 31.48 -7.07
C PHE A 140 -2.40 30.93 -5.72
N SER A 141 -3.48 30.17 -5.70
CA SER A 141 -3.79 29.33 -4.56
C SER A 141 -4.48 28.05 -4.94
N THR A 142 -4.33 27.02 -4.11
CA THR A 142 -5.02 25.74 -4.27
C THR A 142 -5.42 25.13 -2.94
N ASN A 143 -6.64 24.62 -2.87
CA ASN A 143 -7.11 23.76 -1.79
C ASN A 143 -6.99 22.31 -2.24
N LEU A 144 -6.35 21.49 -1.42
CA LEU A 144 -6.31 20.04 -1.56
C LEU A 144 -7.24 19.46 -0.49
N ASN A 145 -8.33 18.85 -0.92
CA ASN A 145 -9.34 18.28 -0.02
C ASN A 145 -9.12 16.78 0.14
N TYR A 146 -9.19 16.29 1.36
CA TYR A 146 -8.98 14.89 1.72
C TYR A 146 -10.15 14.33 2.52
N HIS A 147 -10.57 13.12 2.16
CA HIS A 147 -11.35 12.27 3.04
C HIS A 147 -10.46 11.80 4.20
N LEU A 148 -11.05 11.68 5.40
CA LEU A 148 -10.45 10.96 6.52
C LEU A 148 -11.06 9.56 6.57
N ILE A 149 -10.23 8.53 6.61
CA ILE A 149 -10.66 7.14 6.76
C ILE A 149 -10.10 6.59 8.06
N ILE A 150 -10.96 5.93 8.83
CA ILE A 150 -10.63 5.17 10.03
C ILE A 150 -10.97 3.71 9.73
N ASP A 151 -9.98 2.83 9.79
CA ASP A 151 -10.16 1.43 9.45
C ASP A 151 -11.15 0.75 10.42
N GLY A 152 -12.01 -0.11 9.89
CA GLY A 152 -12.87 -0.98 10.69
C GLY A 152 -12.12 -2.17 11.27
N GLY A 153 -12.72 -2.81 12.27
CA GLY A 153 -12.25 -4.09 12.82
C GLY A 153 -12.42 -4.21 14.33
N ALA A 154 -12.24 -5.44 14.83
CA ALA A 154 -12.37 -5.79 16.24
C ALA A 154 -11.44 -4.98 17.16
N TYR A 155 -10.30 -4.53 16.63
CA TYR A 155 -9.32 -3.72 17.36
C TYR A 155 -9.91 -2.44 17.95
N LEU A 156 -10.97 -1.89 17.35
CA LEU A 156 -11.66 -0.71 17.87
C LEU A 156 -12.23 -0.93 19.29
N GLN A 157 -12.46 -2.19 19.70
CA GLN A 157 -12.88 -2.52 21.07
C GLN A 157 -11.87 -2.06 22.12
N GLU A 158 -10.58 -2.21 21.83
CA GLU A 158 -9.51 -1.79 22.73
C GLU A 158 -9.52 -0.27 22.93
N TYR A 159 -9.94 0.48 21.91
CA TYR A 159 -9.95 1.93 21.87
C TYR A 159 -11.31 2.56 22.17
N TYR A 160 -12.32 1.76 22.58
CA TYR A 160 -13.61 2.30 23.01
C TYR A 160 -13.40 3.35 24.10
N SER A 161 -13.91 4.56 23.87
CA SER A 161 -13.93 5.67 24.81
C SER A 161 -14.90 6.77 24.38
N ALA A 162 -15.64 7.32 25.34
CA ALA A 162 -16.40 8.55 25.16
C ALA A 162 -15.51 9.81 25.17
N GLN A 163 -14.23 9.70 25.56
CA GLN A 163 -13.27 10.81 25.48
C GLN A 163 -12.68 10.90 24.08
N ASN A 164 -12.47 12.14 23.62
CA ASN A 164 -11.89 12.39 22.30
C ASN A 164 -10.40 12.06 22.29
N TYR A 165 -9.98 11.32 21.27
CA TYR A 165 -8.58 11.24 20.87
C TYR A 165 -8.21 12.51 20.11
N VAL A 166 -7.11 13.14 20.50
CA VAL A 166 -6.60 14.33 19.82
C VAL A 166 -5.57 13.91 18.78
N ILE A 167 -5.78 14.30 17.52
CA ILE A 167 -4.85 14.10 16.42
C ILE A 167 -4.17 15.43 16.14
N ASN A 168 -2.83 15.43 16.17
CA ASN A 168 -2.02 16.55 15.72
C ASN A 168 -1.15 16.07 14.56
N LEU A 169 -1.25 16.72 13.42
CA LEU A 169 -0.39 16.48 12.25
C LEU A 169 0.45 17.73 11.97
N MET A 170 1.60 17.52 11.36
CA MET A 170 2.39 18.59 10.75
C MET A 170 2.41 18.37 9.24
N ILE A 171 1.87 19.34 8.50
CA ILE A 171 1.98 19.40 7.04
C ILE A 171 3.29 20.09 6.69
N GLU A 172 4.05 19.52 5.76
CA GLU A 172 5.38 19.99 5.38
C GLU A 172 5.48 20.12 3.86
N LEU A 173 5.88 21.30 3.39
CA LEU A 173 6.21 21.57 2.00
C LEU A 173 7.72 21.70 1.86
N LYS A 174 8.32 20.86 1.02
CA LYS A 174 9.77 20.79 0.80
C LYS A 174 10.11 21.07 -0.65
N ASN A 175 11.26 21.70 -0.88
CA ASN A 175 11.80 21.89 -2.22
C ASN A 175 12.50 20.62 -2.75
N ALA A 176 13.05 20.67 -3.97
CA ALA A 176 13.73 19.55 -4.62
C ALA A 176 14.94 19.01 -3.84
N LYS A 177 15.56 19.82 -2.96
CA LYS A 177 16.67 19.42 -2.09
C LYS A 177 16.21 18.78 -0.78
N GLY A 178 14.90 18.71 -0.54
CA GLY A 178 14.31 18.26 0.72
C GLY A 178 14.28 19.32 1.81
N GLU A 179 14.62 20.57 1.50
CA GLU A 179 14.63 21.67 2.48
C GLU A 179 13.19 22.15 2.73
N LEU A 180 12.82 22.25 4.01
CA LEU A 180 11.50 22.74 4.43
C LEU A 180 11.31 24.21 4.00
N GLN A 181 10.27 24.46 3.22
CA GLN A 181 9.89 25.81 2.76
C GLN A 181 8.76 26.39 3.60
N ALA A 182 7.79 25.55 3.98
CA ALA A 182 6.65 25.95 4.79
C ALA A 182 6.07 24.74 5.53
N SER A 183 5.42 25.00 6.66
CA SER A 183 4.69 23.99 7.41
C SER A 183 3.43 24.57 8.06
N ALA A 184 2.46 23.70 8.31
CA ALA A 184 1.23 24.07 9.01
C ALA A 184 0.75 22.93 9.92
N PRO A 185 0.35 23.23 11.17
CA PRO A 185 -0.28 22.24 12.02
C PRO A 185 -1.71 21.97 11.54
N LEU A 186 -2.11 20.70 11.53
CA LEU A 186 -3.51 20.29 11.36
C LEU A 186 -3.95 19.54 12.61
N ARG A 187 -4.96 20.06 13.29
CA ARG A 187 -5.53 19.45 14.51
C ARG A 187 -7.00 19.12 14.30
N PHE A 188 -7.39 17.93 14.73
CA PHE A 188 -8.80 17.52 14.83
C PHE A 188 -8.94 16.45 15.91
N GLU A 189 -10.18 16.11 16.23
CA GLU A 189 -10.52 15.14 17.26
C GLU A 189 -11.32 13.99 16.68
N MET A 190 -11.23 12.83 17.32
CA MET A 190 -12.07 11.68 16.99
C MET A 190 -12.56 10.97 18.24
N GLN A 191 -13.70 10.30 18.12
CA GLN A 191 -14.32 9.52 19.19
C GLN A 191 -14.55 8.09 18.70
N ILE A 192 -14.23 7.11 19.53
CA ILE A 192 -14.37 5.69 19.20
C ILE A 192 -15.42 5.08 20.13
N MET A 193 -16.65 4.95 19.64
CA MET A 193 -17.78 4.36 20.38
C MET A 193 -18.55 3.38 19.48
N PRO A 194 -17.91 2.31 18.99
CA PRO A 194 -18.61 1.30 18.23
C PRO A 194 -19.73 0.66 19.06
N SER A 195 -20.89 0.45 18.44
CA SER A 195 -22.02 -0.27 19.00
C SER A 195 -22.03 -1.73 18.52
N GLY A 196 -22.60 -2.62 19.34
CA GLY A 196 -22.70 -4.06 19.06
C GLY A 196 -21.47 -4.86 19.52
N PRO A 197 -21.45 -6.19 19.28
CA PRO A 197 -20.26 -7.01 19.54
C PRO A 197 -19.17 -6.73 18.49
N PRO A 198 -17.88 -6.77 18.87
CA PRO A 198 -16.79 -6.68 17.90
C PRO A 198 -16.87 -7.84 16.89
N PRO A 199 -16.50 -7.61 15.62
CA PRO A 199 -16.41 -8.69 14.65
C PRO A 199 -15.39 -9.73 15.14
N ASN A 200 -15.61 -10.99 14.81
CA ASN A 200 -14.61 -12.02 15.09
C ASN A 200 -13.36 -11.74 14.25
N SER A 201 -12.23 -11.46 14.89
CA SER A 201 -10.94 -11.41 14.19
C SER A 201 -10.69 -12.76 13.52
N PRO A 202 -10.28 -12.79 12.24
CA PRO A 202 -9.91 -14.03 11.59
C PRO A 202 -8.77 -14.72 12.36
N THR A 203 -9.06 -15.90 12.89
CA THR A 203 -8.09 -16.81 13.49
C THR A 203 -7.99 -18.00 12.56
N TYR A 204 -6.87 -18.10 11.87
CA TYR A 204 -6.66 -19.09 10.82
C TYR A 204 -5.20 -19.50 10.72
N GLY A 205 -4.97 -20.65 10.10
CA GLY A 205 -3.62 -21.14 9.87
C GLY A 205 -3.60 -22.23 8.81
N ILE A 206 -2.45 -22.34 8.15
CA ILE A 206 -2.11 -23.43 7.24
C ILE A 206 -0.82 -24.08 7.74
N GLN A 207 -0.80 -25.40 7.82
CA GLN A 207 0.36 -26.16 8.25
C GLN A 207 0.65 -27.27 7.26
N PHE A 208 1.87 -27.29 6.73
CA PHE A 208 2.34 -28.37 5.86
C PHE A 208 2.88 -29.54 6.67
N ASP A 209 2.54 -30.75 6.25
CA ASP A 209 3.20 -31.95 6.74
C ASP A 209 4.68 -31.96 6.33
N GLN A 210 5.56 -32.49 7.17
CA GLN A 210 6.99 -32.51 6.92
C GLN A 210 7.35 -33.28 5.63
N THR A 211 6.60 -34.35 5.33
CA THR A 211 6.79 -35.17 4.13
C THR A 211 6.32 -34.48 2.85
N ALA A 212 5.52 -33.42 2.98
CA ALA A 212 4.94 -32.68 1.86
C ALA A 212 5.70 -31.40 1.48
N LYS A 213 6.76 -31.05 2.24
CA LYS A 213 7.57 -29.86 1.98
C LYS A 213 8.45 -29.97 0.73
N ASN A 214 8.77 -31.19 0.31
CA ASN A 214 9.57 -31.46 -0.88
C ASN A 214 8.83 -32.45 -1.78
N VAL A 215 8.71 -32.12 -3.06
CA VAL A 215 8.06 -32.96 -4.07
C VAL A 215 9.08 -33.32 -5.13
N LEU A 216 9.18 -34.61 -5.44
CA LEU A 216 9.98 -35.11 -6.55
C LEU A 216 9.07 -35.75 -7.59
N LEU A 217 9.10 -35.20 -8.81
CA LEU A 217 8.57 -35.80 -10.03
C LEU A 217 9.76 -36.32 -10.83
N GLU A 218 9.81 -37.62 -11.08
CA GLU A 218 10.98 -38.28 -11.65
C GLU A 218 10.61 -39.05 -12.90
N PHE A 219 11.26 -38.73 -14.01
CA PHE A 219 11.11 -39.43 -15.29
C PHE A 219 12.25 -40.44 -15.44
N LYS A 220 11.97 -41.74 -15.28
CA LYS A 220 12.97 -42.82 -15.31
C LYS A 220 12.91 -43.65 -16.59
N THR A 221 11.72 -43.79 -17.16
CA THR A 221 11.44 -44.72 -18.25
C THR A 221 10.77 -44.00 -19.43
N ALA A 222 10.84 -44.57 -20.63
CA ALA A 222 10.11 -44.05 -21.79
C ALA A 222 8.60 -43.92 -21.52
N ASN A 223 8.03 -44.80 -20.68
CA ASN A 223 6.63 -44.72 -20.27
C ASN A 223 6.32 -43.49 -19.43
N ASP A 224 7.27 -43.00 -18.62
CA ASP A 224 7.08 -41.78 -17.83
C ASP A 224 6.98 -40.55 -18.74
N TYR A 225 7.75 -40.52 -19.83
CA TYR A 225 7.65 -39.45 -20.84
C TYR A 225 6.36 -39.58 -21.66
N ALA A 226 5.97 -40.80 -22.04
CA ALA A 226 4.76 -41.04 -22.82
C ALA A 226 3.47 -40.73 -22.05
N ASN A 227 3.41 -41.11 -20.77
CA ASN A 227 2.19 -40.98 -19.95
C ASN A 227 2.21 -39.79 -18.98
N GLY A 228 3.37 -39.15 -18.81
CA GLY A 228 3.59 -38.19 -17.73
C GLY A 228 3.80 -38.89 -16.39
N VAL A 229 4.18 -38.11 -15.39
CA VAL A 229 4.41 -38.58 -14.02
C VAL A 229 3.45 -37.89 -13.07
N SER A 230 3.07 -38.57 -11.99
CA SER A 230 2.19 -38.02 -10.97
C SER A 230 2.66 -38.42 -9.57
N LYS A 231 2.59 -37.49 -8.64
CA LYS A 231 2.91 -37.69 -7.22
C LYS A 231 1.81 -37.12 -6.35
N THR A 232 1.17 -38.01 -5.59
CA THR A 232 0.21 -37.64 -4.56
C THR A 232 0.90 -37.57 -3.20
N LEU A 233 0.68 -36.46 -2.50
CA LEU A 233 1.03 -36.28 -1.10
C LEU A 233 -0.26 -36.27 -0.28
N ILE A 234 -0.45 -37.33 0.51
CA ILE A 234 -1.63 -37.50 1.36
C ILE A 234 -1.50 -36.60 2.59
N LYS A 235 -2.58 -35.90 2.95
CA LYS A 235 -2.60 -34.91 4.05
C LYS A 235 -1.43 -33.92 3.97
N ALA A 236 -1.14 -33.45 2.75
CA ALA A 236 -0.02 -32.57 2.46
C ALA A 236 -0.01 -31.29 3.29
N PHE A 237 -1.19 -30.71 3.52
CA PHE A 237 -1.36 -29.63 4.48
C PHE A 237 -2.69 -29.74 5.21
N SER A 238 -2.77 -29.09 6.35
CA SER A 238 -4.00 -28.84 7.08
C SER A 238 -4.29 -27.35 7.18
N THR A 239 -5.56 -27.02 7.38
CA THR A 239 -6.02 -25.66 7.69
C THR A 239 -6.88 -25.67 8.93
N PHE A 240 -7.07 -24.49 9.51
CA PHE A 240 -8.19 -24.16 10.41
C PHE A 240 -8.56 -22.70 10.18
N SER A 241 -9.83 -22.33 10.36
CA SER A 241 -10.28 -20.94 10.24
C SER A 241 -11.63 -20.69 10.91
N ASN A 242 -11.80 -19.57 11.59
CA ASN A 242 -13.11 -19.12 12.09
C ASN A 242 -13.91 -18.28 11.07
N THR A 243 -13.36 -18.04 9.89
CA THR A 243 -14.00 -17.35 8.76
C THR A 243 -13.83 -18.18 7.47
N PRO A 244 -14.70 -18.05 6.46
CA PRO A 244 -14.44 -18.65 5.15
C PRO A 244 -13.10 -18.16 4.59
N TYR A 245 -12.44 -18.95 3.74
CA TYR A 245 -11.12 -18.60 3.23
C TYR A 245 -10.84 -19.20 1.86
N VAL A 246 -9.83 -18.66 1.19
CA VAL A 246 -9.21 -19.27 0.02
C VAL A 246 -7.74 -19.57 0.28
N VAL A 247 -7.22 -20.63 -0.34
CA VAL A 247 -5.77 -20.85 -0.46
C VAL A 247 -5.36 -20.63 -1.90
N ARG A 248 -4.36 -19.78 -2.06
CA ARG A 248 -3.71 -19.50 -3.34
C ARG A 248 -2.32 -20.11 -3.37
N VAL A 249 -1.88 -20.43 -4.58
CA VAL A 249 -0.53 -20.90 -4.84
C VAL A 249 0.10 -20.06 -5.94
N ASN A 250 1.40 -19.84 -5.84
CA ASN A 250 2.25 -19.39 -6.94
C ASN A 250 3.65 -19.95 -6.77
N THR A 251 4.43 -19.94 -7.84
CA THR A 251 5.88 -20.16 -7.79
C THR A 251 6.59 -18.84 -7.53
N LEU A 252 7.81 -18.89 -6.97
CA LEU A 252 8.65 -17.68 -6.86
C LEU A 252 9.16 -17.21 -8.23
N ASN A 253 9.41 -18.14 -9.15
CA ASN A 253 9.98 -17.88 -10.48
C ASN A 253 9.12 -18.50 -11.58
N THR A 254 9.23 -17.99 -12.81
CA THR A 254 8.53 -18.54 -13.99
C THR A 254 9.14 -19.85 -14.51
N ASN A 255 10.35 -20.19 -14.08
CA ASN A 255 11.06 -21.40 -14.45
C ASN A 255 11.60 -22.10 -13.20
N LEU A 256 11.61 -23.44 -13.26
CA LEU A 256 12.49 -24.27 -12.44
C LEU A 256 13.91 -24.18 -13.00
N ILE A 257 14.91 -24.23 -12.12
CA ILE A 257 16.32 -24.04 -12.47
C ILE A 257 17.13 -25.26 -12.02
N SER A 258 18.03 -25.73 -12.89
CA SER A 258 18.99 -26.79 -12.58
C SER A 258 20.30 -26.24 -11.99
N SER A 259 21.14 -27.13 -11.45
CA SER A 259 22.48 -26.76 -10.95
C SER A 259 23.40 -26.18 -12.04
N THR A 260 23.13 -26.46 -13.32
CA THR A 260 23.87 -25.90 -14.47
C THR A 260 23.15 -24.74 -15.17
N ASN A 261 22.18 -24.11 -14.48
CA ASN A 261 21.38 -22.99 -14.98
C ASN A 261 20.51 -23.30 -16.21
N LYS A 262 20.14 -24.56 -16.43
CA LYS A 262 19.11 -24.91 -17.41
C LYS A 262 17.74 -24.62 -16.82
N THR A 263 16.80 -24.25 -17.68
CA THR A 263 15.46 -23.85 -17.28
C THR A 263 14.40 -24.83 -17.76
N LEU A 264 13.39 -25.05 -16.92
CA LEU A 264 12.18 -25.80 -17.22
C LEU A 264 10.97 -24.95 -16.83
N PRO A 265 10.05 -24.62 -17.76
CA PRO A 265 8.88 -23.82 -17.44
C PRO A 265 8.04 -24.44 -16.32
N VAL A 266 7.68 -23.65 -15.31
CA VAL A 266 6.89 -24.18 -14.16
C VAL A 266 5.50 -24.64 -14.58
N ASN A 267 4.93 -24.03 -15.63
CA ASN A 267 3.59 -24.35 -16.14
C ASN A 267 3.49 -25.73 -16.82
N ALA A 268 4.62 -26.43 -17.03
CA ALA A 268 4.65 -27.83 -17.43
C ALA A 268 4.24 -28.79 -16.29
N VAL A 269 4.13 -28.27 -15.05
CA VAL A 269 3.67 -29.01 -13.88
C VAL A 269 2.29 -28.50 -13.45
N LYS A 270 1.38 -29.44 -13.26
CA LYS A 270 0.01 -29.24 -12.81
C LYS A 270 -0.12 -29.63 -11.33
N LEU A 271 -0.77 -28.77 -10.55
CA LEU A 271 -1.14 -29.01 -9.17
C LEU A 271 -2.66 -29.17 -9.05
N SER A 272 -3.10 -30.23 -8.41
CA SER A 272 -4.48 -30.42 -7.95
C SER A 272 -4.50 -30.55 -6.43
N VAL A 273 -5.48 -29.91 -5.80
CA VAL A 273 -5.76 -30.04 -4.37
C VAL A 273 -7.10 -30.72 -4.19
N ARG A 274 -7.20 -31.63 -3.22
CA ARG A 274 -8.46 -32.27 -2.85
C ARG A 274 -8.59 -32.41 -1.34
N ASP A 275 -9.82 -32.44 -0.88
CA ASP A 275 -10.15 -32.74 0.50
C ASP A 275 -9.75 -34.20 0.83
N SER A 276 -8.92 -34.41 1.85
CA SER A 276 -8.41 -35.75 2.16
C SER A 276 -9.49 -36.73 2.63
N GLN A 277 -10.63 -36.23 3.14
CA GLN A 277 -11.72 -37.07 3.65
C GLN A 277 -12.74 -37.38 2.55
N THR A 278 -13.22 -36.36 1.86
CA THR A 278 -14.27 -36.53 0.83
C THR A 278 -13.69 -36.86 -0.55
N GLN A 279 -12.38 -36.70 -0.73
CA GLN A 279 -11.67 -36.85 -2.01
C GLN A 279 -12.12 -35.86 -3.11
N THR A 280 -12.94 -34.87 -2.75
CA THR A 280 -13.42 -33.83 -3.65
C THR A 280 -12.29 -32.91 -4.06
N VAL A 281 -12.09 -32.73 -5.38
CA VAL A 281 -11.10 -31.78 -5.92
C VAL A 281 -11.58 -30.35 -5.66
N THR A 282 -10.75 -29.55 -5.00
CA THR A 282 -11.07 -28.17 -4.61
C THR A 282 -10.46 -27.14 -5.54
N GLY A 283 -9.49 -27.54 -6.35
CA GLY A 283 -8.85 -26.68 -7.33
C GLY A 283 -7.78 -27.42 -8.12
N THR A 284 -7.57 -26.96 -9.35
CA THR A 284 -6.59 -27.54 -10.27
C THR A 284 -6.00 -26.42 -11.12
N VAL A 285 -4.68 -26.32 -11.13
CA VAL A 285 -3.94 -25.24 -11.81
C VAL A 285 -2.69 -25.78 -12.47
N ASN A 286 -2.29 -25.21 -13.60
CA ASN A 286 -0.90 -25.27 -14.04
C ASN A 286 -0.12 -24.25 -13.23
N LEU A 287 1.04 -24.64 -12.69
CA LEU A 287 1.83 -23.76 -11.84
C LEU A 287 2.27 -22.52 -12.61
N SER A 288 2.30 -21.37 -11.92
CA SER A 288 2.77 -20.11 -12.49
C SER A 288 3.28 -19.19 -11.38
N SER A 289 4.01 -18.13 -11.76
CA SER A 289 4.41 -17.07 -10.83
C SER A 289 3.27 -16.15 -10.41
N SER A 290 2.10 -16.27 -11.04
CA SER A 290 0.89 -15.54 -10.67
C SER A 290 0.12 -16.32 -9.61
N GLN A 291 -0.51 -15.64 -8.65
CA GLN A 291 -1.35 -16.30 -7.65
C GLN A 291 -2.61 -16.91 -8.27
N GLN A 292 -2.83 -18.19 -8.00
CA GLN A 292 -3.98 -18.95 -8.50
C GLN A 292 -4.71 -19.63 -7.33
N ASN A 293 -6.04 -19.59 -7.33
CA ASN A 293 -6.85 -20.24 -6.31
C ASN A 293 -6.77 -21.77 -6.47
N VAL A 294 -6.50 -22.49 -5.38
CA VAL A 294 -6.47 -23.96 -5.35
C VAL A 294 -7.41 -24.58 -4.32
N LEU A 295 -7.95 -23.76 -3.42
CA LEU A 295 -8.93 -24.18 -2.43
C LEU A 295 -9.84 -23.00 -2.09
N THR A 296 -11.14 -23.27 -2.04
CA THR A 296 -12.14 -22.44 -1.38
C THR A 296 -12.80 -23.29 -0.30
N SER A 297 -12.87 -22.80 0.92
CA SER A 297 -13.41 -23.55 2.05
C SER A 297 -14.20 -22.64 2.98
N GLY A 298 -15.21 -23.21 3.62
CA GLY A 298 -15.93 -22.56 4.72
C GLY A 298 -15.10 -22.53 6.01
N LEU A 299 -15.66 -21.89 7.04
CA LEU A 299 -15.07 -21.89 8.37
C LEU A 299 -15.10 -23.29 8.99
N HIS A 300 -14.04 -23.64 9.73
CA HIS A 300 -13.95 -24.82 10.57
C HIS A 300 -12.87 -24.62 11.65
N SER A 301 -13.22 -24.90 12.90
CA SER A 301 -12.34 -24.69 14.05
C SER A 301 -11.30 -25.80 14.25
N THR A 302 -11.53 -26.98 13.69
CA THR A 302 -10.62 -28.13 13.77
C THR A 302 -9.77 -28.26 12.52
N ALA A 303 -8.64 -28.97 12.64
CA ALA A 303 -7.75 -29.21 11.51
C ALA A 303 -8.46 -29.99 10.40
N LYS A 304 -8.54 -29.39 9.20
CA LYS A 304 -9.04 -30.05 7.99
C LYS A 304 -7.86 -30.32 7.05
N PHE A 305 -7.75 -31.55 6.56
CA PHE A 305 -6.58 -32.01 5.79
C PHE A 305 -6.88 -32.05 4.28
N PHE A 306 -5.86 -31.72 3.50
CA PHE A 306 -5.91 -31.72 2.05
C PHE A 306 -4.74 -32.49 1.45
N ASP A 307 -5.03 -33.26 0.41
CA ASP A 307 -4.01 -33.89 -0.40
C ASP A 307 -3.58 -32.93 -1.51
N THR A 308 -2.32 -33.03 -1.92
CA THR A 308 -1.81 -32.35 -3.13
C THR A 308 -1.36 -33.39 -4.14
N ILE A 309 -1.65 -33.15 -5.41
CA ILE A 309 -1.29 -34.02 -6.52
C ILE A 309 -0.54 -33.17 -7.53
N TYR A 310 0.74 -33.50 -7.73
CA TYR A 310 1.59 -32.87 -8.73
C TYR A 310 1.70 -33.81 -9.91
N SER A 311 1.49 -33.30 -11.12
CA SER A 311 1.51 -34.12 -12.32
C SER A 311 2.05 -33.37 -13.52
N THR A 312 2.54 -34.11 -14.51
CA THR A 312 2.89 -33.59 -15.83
C THR A 312 1.92 -34.11 -16.87
N GLN A 313 1.86 -33.44 -18.03
CA GLN A 313 1.04 -33.89 -19.14
C GLN A 313 1.70 -35.09 -19.86
N ALA A 314 0.88 -36.06 -20.27
CA ALA A 314 1.29 -37.17 -21.11
C ALA A 314 1.86 -36.67 -22.44
N GLY A 315 3.04 -37.16 -22.83
CA GLY A 315 3.67 -36.79 -24.09
C GLY A 315 4.04 -35.31 -24.20
N ASP A 316 4.30 -34.61 -23.08
CA ASP A 316 4.65 -33.20 -23.10
C ASP A 316 6.06 -32.96 -23.71
N PRO A 317 6.16 -32.30 -24.88
CA PRO A 317 7.42 -32.02 -25.58
C PRO A 317 8.43 -31.24 -24.73
N THR A 318 7.95 -30.55 -23.70
CA THR A 318 8.78 -29.78 -22.76
C THR A 318 9.80 -30.66 -22.04
N PHE A 319 9.54 -31.97 -21.87
CA PHE A 319 10.44 -32.90 -21.18
C PHE A 319 11.33 -33.75 -22.10
N PHE A 320 10.97 -33.94 -23.38
CA PHE A 320 11.71 -34.84 -24.28
C PHE A 320 13.10 -34.32 -24.70
N ASN A 321 13.24 -33.01 -24.86
CA ASN A 321 14.48 -32.38 -25.35
C ASN A 321 15.25 -31.63 -24.24
N LYS A 322 15.03 -32.00 -22.98
CA LYS A 322 15.71 -31.37 -21.83
C LYS A 322 16.89 -32.21 -21.36
N SER A 323 17.92 -31.53 -20.90
CA SER A 323 19.03 -32.19 -20.20
C SER A 323 18.49 -32.94 -18.99
N SER A 324 18.96 -34.18 -18.81
CA SER A 324 18.67 -35.02 -17.64
C SER A 324 19.34 -34.44 -16.40
N GLU A 325 18.70 -33.45 -15.80
CA GLU A 325 19.15 -32.74 -14.60
C GLU A 325 17.98 -32.57 -13.63
N GLN A 326 18.29 -32.31 -12.36
CA GLN A 326 17.28 -31.93 -11.38
C GLN A 326 16.94 -30.44 -11.53
N TYR A 327 15.70 -30.15 -11.93
CA TYR A 327 15.17 -28.79 -11.97
C TYR A 327 14.35 -28.53 -10.71
N SER A 328 14.58 -27.40 -10.04
CA SER A 328 13.96 -27.09 -8.76
C SER A 328 13.38 -25.69 -8.70
N GLY A 329 12.44 -25.48 -7.80
CA GLY A 329 11.79 -24.19 -7.54
C GLY A 329 10.97 -24.24 -6.25
N THR A 330 10.44 -23.10 -5.86
CA THR A 330 9.69 -22.95 -4.60
C THR A 330 8.25 -22.56 -4.89
N LEU A 331 7.32 -23.24 -4.21
CA LEU A 331 5.91 -22.88 -4.15
C LEU A 331 5.61 -22.09 -2.89
N VAL A 332 4.82 -21.04 -3.04
CA VAL A 332 4.29 -20.23 -1.95
C VAL A 332 2.79 -20.47 -1.88
N TYR A 333 2.33 -20.89 -0.70
CA TYR A 333 0.92 -21.02 -0.40
C TYR A 333 0.50 -19.85 0.49
N THR A 334 -0.61 -19.19 0.13
CA THR A 334 -1.15 -18.06 0.89
C THR A 334 -2.61 -18.35 1.23
N MET A 335 -2.94 -18.31 2.52
CA MET A 335 -4.30 -18.42 3.02
C MET A 335 -4.87 -17.03 3.25
N ILE A 336 -6.05 -16.75 2.70
CA ILE A 336 -6.69 -15.43 2.74
C ILE A 336 -8.11 -15.61 3.31
N PRO A 337 -8.39 -15.13 4.54
CA PRO A 337 -9.75 -15.02 5.06
C PRO A 337 -10.65 -14.20 4.13
N GLN A 338 -11.93 -14.58 4.03
CA GLN A 338 -12.95 -13.89 3.22
C GLN A 338 -13.88 -13.04 4.07
#